data_AF-A0A512E4T6-F1
#
_entry.id   AF-A0A512E4T6-F1
#
_cell.length_a   1.000
_cell.length_b   1.000
_cell.length_c   1.000
_cell.angle_alpha   90.00
_cell.angle_beta   90.00
_cell.angle_gamma   90.00
#
_symmetry.space_group_name_H-M   'P 1'
#
loop_
_entity.id
_entity.type
_entity.pdbx_description
1 polymer ?
#
loop_
_entity_poly.entity_id
_entity_poly.type
_entity_poly.pdbx_seq_one_letter_code
_entity_poly.pdbx_strand_id
1 'polypeptide(L)'
;MLGVDDFAFRRGQHYGTILCDLERRWAIDLLPDQQGETLATWLKEHPGSEIVARDRAGAFADGIRQGAPEAIPVADRFHLLCNASDALKPVFDRHHREIREAIQATAPTPPPVSLPEPRSS
;
A
#
# COMPACT_ATOMS: atom_id res chain seq x y z
N MET A 1 -2.24 -12.34 10.56
CA MET A 1 -2.88 -11.66 9.40
C MET A 1 -2.27 -12.20 8.10
N LEU A 2 -3.09 -12.58 7.12
CA LEU A 2 -2.63 -13.07 5.82
C LEU A 2 -2.57 -11.91 4.80
N GLY A 3 -1.49 -11.85 4.03
CA GLY A 3 -1.32 -10.99 2.87
C GLY A 3 -1.41 -11.80 1.58
N VAL A 4 -2.12 -11.28 0.58
CA VAL A 4 -2.32 -11.88 -0.74
C VAL A 4 -1.97 -10.85 -1.80
N ASP A 5 -0.98 -11.14 -2.64
CA ASP A 5 -0.56 -10.24 -3.72
C ASP A 5 -0.12 -11.02 -4.96
N ASP A 6 0.01 -10.33 -6.07
CA ASP A 6 0.52 -10.89 -7.32
C ASP A 6 2.04 -11.11 -7.24
N PHE A 7 2.50 -12.22 -7.81
CA PHE A 7 3.92 -12.57 -7.86
C PHE A 7 4.35 -12.95 -9.27
N ALA A 8 5.45 -12.37 -9.76
CA ALA A 8 6.02 -12.74 -11.05
C ALA A 8 7.17 -13.74 -10.87
N PHE A 9 6.96 -15.02 -11.19
CA PHE A 9 7.99 -16.07 -11.17
C PHE A 9 9.15 -15.76 -12.13
N ARG A 10 8.79 -15.18 -13.28
CA ARG A 10 9.74 -14.66 -14.26
C ARG A 10 9.17 -13.34 -14.74
N ARG A 11 9.96 -12.27 -14.59
CA ARG A 11 9.57 -10.89 -14.95
C ARG A 11 8.79 -10.86 -16.27
N GLY A 12 7.51 -10.52 -16.20
CA GLY A 12 6.64 -10.29 -17.35
C GLY A 12 6.20 -11.53 -18.12
N GLN A 13 6.30 -12.75 -17.58
CA GLN A 13 5.96 -13.98 -18.31
C GLN A 13 4.98 -14.88 -17.55
N HIS A 14 5.27 -15.15 -16.28
CA HIS A 14 4.49 -16.09 -15.47
C HIS A 14 4.15 -15.43 -14.14
N TYR A 15 2.86 -15.26 -13.90
CA TYR A 15 2.34 -14.67 -12.68
C TYR A 15 1.61 -15.72 -11.86
N GLY A 16 1.78 -15.63 -10.54
CA GLY A 16 1.07 -16.39 -9.53
C GLY A 16 0.67 -15.49 -8.38
N THR A 17 0.35 -16.10 -7.24
CA THR A 17 -0.05 -15.39 -6.03
C THR A 17 0.96 -15.67 -4.93
N ILE A 18 1.45 -14.64 -4.24
CA ILE A 18 2.24 -14.81 -3.02
C ILE A 18 1.35 -14.65 -1.79
N LEU A 19 1.51 -15.58 -0.85
CA LEU A 19 0.86 -15.59 0.44
C LEU A 19 1.89 -15.26 1.52
N CYS A 20 1.61 -14.25 2.34
CA CYS A 20 2.53 -13.77 3.36
C CYS A 20 1.85 -13.72 4.73
N ASP A 21 2.57 -14.08 5.77
CA ASP A 21 2.18 -13.70 7.13
C ASP A 21 2.68 -12.27 7.36
N LEU A 22 1.76 -11.33 7.44
CA LEU A 22 2.09 -9.90 7.58
C LEU A 22 2.57 -9.53 8.98
N GLU A 23 2.26 -10.34 9.99
CA GLU A 23 2.73 -10.12 11.35
C GLU A 23 4.17 -10.60 11.50
N ARG A 24 4.45 -11.80 11.00
CA ARG A 24 5.79 -12.41 11.05
C ARG A 24 6.72 -11.97 9.92
N ARG A 25 6.19 -11.29 8.91
CA ARG A 25 6.91 -10.73 7.75
C ARG A 25 7.69 -11.78 6.94
N TRP A 26 7.03 -12.87 6.60
CA TRP A 26 7.61 -13.94 5.80
C TRP A 26 6.58 -14.52 4.82
N ALA A 27 7.09 -15.02 3.70
CA ALA A 27 6.27 -15.74 2.74
C ALA A 27 5.88 -17.10 3.31
N ILE A 28 4.59 -17.40 3.23
CA ILE A 28 4.00 -18.68 3.60
C ILE A 28 4.04 -19.60 2.38
N ASP A 29 3.58 -19.12 1.23
CA ASP A 29 3.44 -19.95 0.02
C ASP A 29 3.42 -19.12 -1.27
N LEU A 30 3.63 -19.80 -2.40
CA LEU A 30 3.52 -19.27 -3.76
C LEU A 30 2.57 -20.15 -4.57
N LEU A 31 1.40 -19.62 -4.89
CA LEU A 31 0.42 -20.29 -5.73
C LEU A 31 0.80 -20.15 -7.22
N PRO A 32 0.49 -21.16 -8.06
CA PRO A 32 0.96 -21.21 -9.44
C PRO A 32 0.27 -20.20 -10.37
N ASP A 33 -0.85 -19.61 -9.96
CA ASP A 33 -1.67 -18.71 -10.75
C ASP A 33 -2.30 -17.60 -9.89
N GLN A 34 -3.06 -16.72 -10.55
CA GLN A 34 -3.78 -15.58 -9.96
C GLN A 34 -5.29 -15.86 -9.84
N GLN A 35 -5.71 -17.14 -9.80
CA GLN A 35 -7.13 -17.51 -9.83
C GLN A 35 -7.73 -17.50 -8.42
N GLY A 36 -8.97 -17.03 -8.33
CA GLY A 36 -9.72 -17.01 -7.08
C GLY A 36 -9.98 -18.42 -6.54
N GLU A 37 -10.19 -19.39 -7.42
CA GLU A 37 -10.43 -20.80 -7.08
C GLU A 37 -9.20 -21.44 -6.43
N THR A 38 -8.00 -21.16 -6.94
CA THR A 38 -6.74 -21.64 -6.38
C THR A 38 -6.54 -21.09 -4.96
N LEU A 39 -6.76 -19.79 -4.79
CA LEU A 39 -6.72 -19.16 -3.46
C LEU A 39 -7.78 -19.73 -2.51
N ALA A 40 -9.02 -19.91 -2.98
CA ALA A 40 -10.10 -20.45 -2.18
C ALA A 40 -9.79 -21.87 -1.69
N THR A 41 -9.19 -22.69 -2.54
CA THR A 41 -8.77 -24.05 -2.21
C THR A 41 -7.70 -24.02 -1.12
N TRP A 42 -6.67 -23.19 -1.30
CA TRP A 42 -5.60 -23.05 -0.31
C TRP A 42 -6.12 -22.59 1.06
N LEU A 43 -7.03 -21.62 1.09
CA LEU A 43 -7.64 -21.10 2.32
C LEU A 43 -8.47 -22.15 3.07
N LYS A 44 -9.14 -23.06 2.35
CA LYS A 44 -9.89 -24.18 2.97
C LYS A 44 -8.97 -25.19 3.63
N GLU A 45 -7.81 -25.43 3.02
CA GLU A 45 -6.78 -26.34 3.56
C GLU A 45 -6.00 -25.72 4.72
N HIS A 46 -5.95 -24.38 4.80
CA HIS A 46 -5.21 -23.61 5.80
C HIS A 46 -6.14 -22.66 6.57
N PRO A 47 -7.09 -23.19 7.38
CA PRO A 47 -8.01 -22.36 8.15
C PRO A 47 -7.30 -21.59 9.26
N GLY A 48 -7.90 -20.47 9.70
CA GLY A 48 -7.43 -19.69 10.85
C GLY A 48 -7.01 -18.24 10.53
N SER A 49 -7.09 -17.83 9.27
CA SER A 49 -6.88 -16.42 8.91
C SER A 49 -8.13 -15.59 9.26
N GLU A 50 -8.03 -14.71 10.25
CA GLU A 50 -9.12 -13.79 10.64
C GLU A 50 -9.20 -12.54 9.75
N ILE A 51 -8.05 -12.07 9.26
CA ILE A 51 -7.92 -10.88 8.42
C ILE A 51 -7.05 -11.24 7.21
N VAL A 52 -7.55 -10.93 6.02
CA VAL A 52 -6.83 -11.11 4.76
C VAL A 52 -6.66 -9.75 4.09
N ALA A 53 -5.44 -9.21 4.11
CA ALA A 53 -5.08 -8.08 3.25
C ALA A 53 -4.80 -8.58 1.84
N ARG A 54 -5.41 -7.93 0.86
CA ARG A 54 -5.30 -8.34 -0.54
C ARG A 54 -5.04 -7.14 -1.44
N ASP A 55 -4.41 -7.39 -2.58
CA ASP A 55 -4.41 -6.45 -3.69
C ASP A 55 -5.82 -6.29 -4.30
N ARG A 56 -6.07 -5.15 -4.95
CA ARG A 56 -7.38 -4.73 -5.44
C ARG A 56 -7.97 -5.62 -6.54
N ALA A 57 -7.24 -6.62 -7.04
CA ALA A 57 -7.76 -7.63 -7.97
C ALA A 57 -9.08 -8.28 -7.50
N GLY A 58 -10.06 -8.38 -8.41
CA GLY A 58 -11.39 -8.92 -8.13
C GLY A 58 -11.38 -10.42 -7.79
N ALA A 59 -10.53 -11.19 -8.47
CA ALA A 59 -10.42 -12.64 -8.30
C ALA A 59 -10.09 -13.04 -6.85
N PHE A 60 -9.21 -12.30 -6.17
CA PHE A 60 -8.87 -12.58 -4.77
C PHE A 60 -10.02 -12.30 -3.82
N ALA A 61 -10.82 -11.26 -4.07
CA ALA A 61 -11.98 -10.97 -3.22
C ALA A 61 -13.01 -12.11 -3.26
N ASP A 62 -13.25 -12.69 -4.44
CA ASP A 62 -14.15 -13.83 -4.59
C ASP A 62 -13.52 -15.11 -4.03
N GLY A 63 -12.22 -15.34 -4.25
CA GLY A 63 -11.49 -16.46 -3.66
C GLY A 63 -11.52 -16.47 -2.13
N ILE A 64 -11.30 -15.30 -1.50
CA ILE A 64 -11.39 -15.15 -0.04
C ILE A 64 -12.81 -15.44 0.44
N ARG A 65 -13.84 -14.88 -0.20
CA ARG A 65 -15.24 -15.12 0.19
C ARG A 65 -15.60 -16.60 0.13
N GLN A 66 -15.07 -17.34 -0.84
CA GLN A 66 -15.34 -18.78 -1.00
C GLN A 66 -14.47 -19.67 -0.10
N GLY A 67 -13.23 -19.27 0.18
CA GLY A 67 -12.25 -20.07 0.90
C GLY A 67 -12.19 -19.82 2.40
N ALA A 68 -12.45 -18.59 2.81
CA ALA A 68 -12.46 -18.14 4.20
C ALA A 68 -13.58 -17.10 4.41
N PRO A 69 -14.86 -17.52 4.37
CA PRO A 69 -16.01 -16.61 4.46
C PRO A 69 -16.07 -15.81 5.76
N GLU A 70 -15.49 -16.35 6.84
CA GLU A 70 -15.41 -15.69 8.15
C GLU A 70 -14.25 -14.69 8.26
N ALA A 71 -13.31 -14.70 7.30
CA ALA A 71 -12.20 -13.78 7.29
C ALA A 71 -12.65 -12.40 6.81
N ILE A 72 -12.08 -11.35 7.38
CA ILE A 72 -12.36 -9.96 6.98
C ILE A 72 -11.37 -9.57 5.88
N PRO A 73 -11.83 -9.39 4.62
CA PRO A 73 -10.97 -8.91 3.55
C PRO A 73 -10.74 -7.40 3.69
N VAL A 74 -9.48 -6.98 3.69
CA VAL A 74 -9.08 -5.57 3.72
C VAL A 74 -8.21 -5.23 2.53
N ALA A 75 -8.23 -3.98 2.10
CA ALA A 75 -7.33 -3.51 1.05
C ALA A 75 -5.92 -3.34 1.63
N ASP A 76 -4.91 -3.79 0.88
CA ASP A 76 -3.52 -3.57 1.24
C ASP A 76 -3.17 -2.06 1.28
N ARG A 77 -2.39 -1.67 2.29
CA ARG A 77 -2.05 -0.27 2.54
C ARG A 77 -1.10 0.31 1.49
N PHE A 78 -0.12 -0.47 1.03
CA PHE A 78 0.85 0.00 0.04
C PHE A 78 0.12 0.36 -1.26
N HIS A 79 -0.73 -0.54 -1.73
CA HIS A 79 -1.55 -0.29 -2.93
C HIS A 79 -2.48 0.91 -2.79
N LEU A 80 -3.09 1.12 -1.61
CA LEU A 80 -3.88 2.33 -1.35
C LEU A 80 -3.05 3.62 -1.43
N LEU A 81 -1.84 3.63 -0.86
CA LEU A 81 -0.96 4.80 -0.89
C LEU A 81 -0.43 5.10 -2.28
N CYS A 82 -0.06 4.06 -3.05
CA CYS A 82 0.33 4.20 -4.45
C CYS A 82 -0.80 4.79 -5.28
N ASN A 83 -2.01 4.21 -5.22
CA ASN A 83 -3.17 4.72 -5.96
C ASN A 83 -3.50 6.18 -5.61
N ALA A 84 -3.46 6.54 -4.31
CA ALA A 84 -3.70 7.92 -3.89
C ALA A 84 -2.63 8.87 -4.42
N SER A 85 -1.36 8.47 -4.38
CA SER A 85 -0.24 9.26 -4.89
C SER A 85 -0.35 9.46 -6.40
N ASP A 86 -0.65 8.40 -7.14
CA ASP A 86 -0.81 8.44 -8.60
C ASP A 86 -2.00 9.31 -9.02
N ALA A 87 -3.11 9.27 -8.27
CA ALA A 87 -4.27 10.13 -8.54
C ALA A 87 -3.99 11.61 -8.26
N LEU A 88 -3.21 11.92 -7.22
CA LEU A 88 -2.87 13.29 -6.84
C LEU A 88 -1.75 13.89 -7.70
N LYS A 89 -0.85 13.05 -8.23
CA LYS A 89 0.32 13.51 -8.99
C LYS A 89 -0.04 14.45 -10.15
N PRO A 90 -1.03 14.17 -11.03
CA PRO A 90 -1.40 15.09 -12.10
C PRO A 90 -1.93 16.43 -11.61
N VAL A 91 -2.63 16.44 -10.46
CA VAL A 91 -3.15 17.67 -9.84
C VAL A 91 -1.99 18.52 -9.34
N PHE A 92 -1.04 17.91 -8.64
CA PHE A 92 0.16 18.61 -8.18
C PHE A 92 1.02 19.10 -9.35
N ASP A 93 1.20 18.29 -10.39
CA ASP A 93 1.97 18.69 -11.58
C ASP A 93 1.33 19.92 -12.26
N ARG A 94 -0.01 19.93 -12.38
CA ARG A 94 -0.77 21.06 -12.96
C ARG A 94 -0.68 22.33 -12.11
N HIS A 95 -0.85 22.21 -10.80
CA HIS A 95 -0.98 23.35 -9.88
C HIS A 95 0.31 23.66 -9.10
N HIS A 96 1.45 23.08 -9.50
CA HIS A 96 2.70 23.16 -8.72
C HIS A 96 3.14 24.60 -8.44
N ARG A 97 2.86 25.54 -9.35
CA ARG A 97 3.19 26.97 -9.18
C ARG A 97 2.32 27.62 -8.12
N GLU A 98 1.00 27.48 -8.23
CA GLU A 98 0.02 28.03 -7.27
C GLU A 98 0.24 27.46 -5.87
N ILE A 99 0.51 26.16 -5.78
CA ILE A 99 0.84 25.48 -4.52
C ILE A 99 2.13 26.05 -3.92
N ARG A 100 3.18 26.27 -4.74
CA ARG A 100 4.44 26.85 -4.28
C ARG A 100 4.25 28.28 -3.78
N GLU A 101 3.48 29.10 -4.50
CA GLU A 101 3.17 30.48 -4.12
C GLU A 101 2.37 30.51 -2.80
N ALA A 102 1.37 29.63 -2.64
CA ALA A 102 0.61 29.50 -1.39
C ALA A 102 1.49 29.07 -0.21
N ILE A 103 2.41 28.10 -0.40
CA ILE A 103 3.35 27.67 0.64
C ILE A 103 4.25 28.84 1.07
N GLN A 104 4.75 29.64 0.12
CA GLN A 104 5.57 30.81 0.42
C GLN A 104 4.79 31.89 1.17
N ALA A 105 3.53 32.14 0.78
CA ALA A 105 2.66 33.10 1.47
C ALA A 105 2.32 32.68 2.91
N THR A 106 2.37 31.38 3.21
CA THR A 106 2.07 30.83 4.54
C THR A 106 3.33 30.59 5.39
N ALA A 107 4.52 30.87 4.84
CA ALA A 107 5.77 30.67 5.57
C ALA A 107 5.88 31.66 6.74
N PRO A 108 6.20 31.20 7.97
CA PRO A 108 6.38 32.11 9.09
C PRO A 108 7.56 33.05 8.81
N THR A 109 7.36 34.35 9.07
CA THR A 109 8.44 35.33 8.98
C THR A 109 9.53 34.94 10.00
N PRO A 110 10.80 34.78 9.58
CA PRO A 110 11.87 34.51 10.54
C PRO A 110 11.97 35.68 11.52
N PRO A 111 12.20 35.41 12.82
CA PRO A 111 12.35 36.47 13.80
C PRO A 111 13.52 37.38 13.41
N PRO A 112 13.44 38.69 13.68
CA PRO A 112 14.53 39.60 13.39
C PRO A 112 15.81 39.13 14.09
N VAL A 113 16.89 38.99 13.33
CA VAL A 113 18.21 38.66 13.87
C VAL A 113 18.69 39.87 14.67
N SER A 114 18.63 39.78 16.00
CA SER A 114 19.26 40.76 16.89
C SER A 114 20.77 40.61 16.80
N LEU A 115 21.44 41.59 16.18
CA LEU A 115 22.89 41.70 16.23
C LEU A 115 23.31 42.06 17.67
N PRO A 116 24.36 41.42 18.22
CA PRO A 116 24.84 41.75 19.57
C PRO A 116 25.30 43.21 19.61
N GLU A 117 24.89 43.94 20.66
CA GLU A 117 25.30 45.32 20.86
C GLU A 117 26.84 45.40 20.97
N PRO A 118 27.47 46.41 20.34
CA PRO A 118 28.90 46.61 20.46
C PRO A 118 29.25 46.91 21.91
N ARG A 119 30.18 46.13 22.48
CA ARG A 119 30.67 46.35 23.84
C ARG A 119 31.25 47.76 23.95
N SER A 120 30.69 48.56 24.85
CA SER A 120 31.24 49.86 25.21
C SER A 120 32.55 49.68 25.98
N SER A 121 33.61 50.33 25.50
CA SER A 121 34.95 50.39 26.12
C SER A 121 35.01 51.28 27.35
#